data_AF-F4B530-F1
#
_entry.id   AF-F4B530-F1
#
_cell.length_a   1.000
_cell.length_b   1.000
_cell.length_c   1.000
_cell.angle_alpha   90.00
_cell.angle_beta   90.00
_cell.angle_gamma   90.00
#
_symmetry.space_group_name_H-M   'P 1'
#
loop_
_entity.id
_entity.type
_entity.pdbx_description
1 polymer ?
#
loop_
_entity_poly.entity_id
_entity_poly.type
_entity_poly.pdbx_seq_one_letter_code
_entity_poly.pdbx_strand_id
1 'polypeptide(L)'
;MCIGLLLDIIFFIIDIIIPIWNSYNSGKISAYRKGLGKLLYTLGGFLPMSYVLSLIIAIVLGILGYISVSTAVFILSFSGLVFGLEIIIWGVIATYLSAVSTVRGRDWKAGLITAYNAFATIFDAWAYISSFFSNLRDARKAIDSSDFSVIDVLIIFVAALGVGFIITYAAYKEGLKSARTRYWY
;
A
#
# COMPACT_ATOMS: atom_id res chain seq x y z
N MET A 1 26.82 12.38 -4.38
CA MET A 1 25.44 12.04 -3.96
C MET A 1 24.71 11.50 -5.17
N CYS A 2 24.33 10.23 -5.11
CA CYS A 2 24.07 9.39 -6.27
C CYS A 2 22.61 9.51 -6.73
N ILE A 3 22.39 9.61 -8.04
CA ILE A 3 21.07 9.65 -8.70
C ILE A 3 20.11 8.56 -8.18
N GLY A 4 20.63 7.37 -7.83
CA GLY A 4 19.83 6.28 -7.27
C GLY A 4 19.13 6.66 -5.95
N LEU A 5 19.84 7.30 -5.02
CA LEU A 5 19.28 7.70 -3.73
C LEU A 5 18.18 8.77 -3.90
N LEU A 6 18.29 9.59 -4.94
CA LEU A 6 17.29 10.60 -5.28
C LEU A 6 16.02 9.94 -5.84
N LEU A 7 16.17 8.91 -6.69
CA LEU A 7 15.05 8.12 -7.19
C LEU A 7 14.35 7.32 -6.09
N ASP A 8 15.11 6.72 -5.16
CA ASP A 8 14.55 5.96 -4.05
C ASP A 8 13.68 6.86 -3.14
N ILE A 9 14.14 8.07 -2.84
CA ILE A 9 13.35 9.06 -2.09
C ILE A 9 12.07 9.43 -2.84
N ILE A 10 12.15 9.61 -4.17
CA ILE A 10 10.97 9.95 -4.98
C ILE A 10 9.95 8.81 -4.95
N PHE A 11 10.38 7.56 -5.18
CA PHE A 11 9.47 6.41 -5.12
C PHE A 11 8.83 6.27 -3.75
N PHE A 12 9.60 6.45 -2.69
CA PHE A 12 9.10 6.39 -1.33
C PHE A 12 8.06 7.49 -1.01
N ILE A 13 8.25 8.71 -1.52
CA ILE A 13 7.26 9.78 -1.40
C ILE A 13 5.99 9.41 -2.17
N ILE A 14 6.13 8.85 -3.38
CA ILE A 14 5.00 8.41 -4.21
C ILE A 14 4.21 7.30 -3.49
N ASP A 15 4.90 6.37 -2.84
CA ASP A 15 4.30 5.26 -2.07
C ASP A 15 3.48 5.75 -0.87
N ILE A 16 3.72 6.96 -0.38
CA ILE A 16 2.90 7.62 0.66
C ILE A 16 1.76 8.43 0.03
N ILE A 17 2.02 9.14 -1.06
CA ILE A 17 1.04 10.04 -1.69
C ILE A 17 -0.09 9.25 -2.37
N ILE A 18 0.23 8.17 -3.09
CA ILE A 18 -0.77 7.39 -3.84
C ILE A 18 -1.86 6.83 -2.90
N PRO A 19 -1.53 6.17 -1.77
CA PRO A 19 -2.56 5.68 -0.86
C PRO A 19 -3.45 6.78 -0.27
N ILE A 20 -2.89 7.95 0.02
CA ILE A 20 -3.65 9.13 0.48
C ILE A 20 -4.61 9.60 -0.61
N TRP A 21 -4.13 9.72 -1.85
CA TRP A 21 -4.93 10.11 -3.01
C TRP A 21 -6.07 9.11 -3.28
N ASN A 22 -5.76 7.82 -3.26
CA ASN A 22 -6.74 6.75 -3.41
C ASN A 22 -7.78 6.78 -2.30
N SER A 23 -7.37 7.05 -1.05
CA SER A 23 -8.28 7.20 0.09
C SER A 23 -9.25 8.35 -0.11
N TYR A 24 -8.76 9.51 -0.55
CA TYR A 24 -9.59 10.68 -0.86
C TYR A 24 -10.59 10.40 -1.98
N ASN A 25 -10.16 9.79 -3.09
CA ASN A 25 -11.06 9.43 -4.19
C ASN A 25 -12.09 8.35 -3.78
N SER A 26 -11.68 7.39 -2.97
CA SER A 26 -12.56 6.38 -2.39
C SER A 26 -13.64 7.01 -1.51
N GLY A 27 -13.29 8.07 -0.77
CA GLY A 27 -14.23 8.90 -0.02
C GLY A 27 -15.30 9.54 -0.90
N LYS A 28 -14.88 10.11 -2.04
CA LYS A 28 -15.83 10.65 -3.04
C LYS A 28 -16.75 9.57 -3.58
N ILE A 29 -16.22 8.42 -3.98
CA ILE A 29 -17.01 7.30 -4.50
C ILE A 29 -18.01 6.80 -3.46
N SER A 30 -17.62 6.76 -2.19
CA SER A 30 -18.46 6.31 -1.08
C SER A 30 -19.72 7.17 -0.86
N ALA A 31 -19.70 8.44 -1.29
CA ALA A 31 -20.89 9.30 -1.25
C ALA A 31 -22.03 8.76 -2.12
N TYR A 32 -21.71 8.07 -3.21
CA TYR A 32 -22.67 7.53 -4.19
C TYR A 32 -22.82 6.01 -4.06
N ARG A 33 -21.73 5.31 -3.75
CA ARG A 33 -21.64 3.85 -3.63
C ARG A 33 -20.79 3.48 -2.43
N LYS A 34 -21.41 3.47 -1.24
CA LYS A 34 -20.75 3.25 0.05
C LYS A 34 -19.90 1.98 0.10
N GLY A 35 -20.41 0.87 -0.43
CA GLY A 35 -19.69 -0.42 -0.43
C GLY A 35 -18.41 -0.37 -1.27
N LEU A 36 -18.52 0.11 -2.51
CA LEU A 36 -17.37 0.24 -3.41
C LEU A 36 -16.34 1.23 -2.85
N GLY A 37 -16.77 2.39 -2.37
CA GLY A 37 -15.87 3.39 -1.78
C GLY A 37 -15.11 2.85 -0.57
N LYS A 38 -15.74 2.05 0.29
CA LYS A 38 -15.04 1.40 1.41
C LYS A 38 -14.02 0.35 0.93
N LEU A 39 -14.37 -0.45 -0.07
CA LEU A 39 -13.46 -1.47 -0.62
C LEU A 39 -12.21 -0.82 -1.22
N LEU A 40 -12.40 0.22 -2.04
CA LEU A 40 -11.28 0.96 -2.64
C LEU A 40 -10.44 1.71 -1.60
N TYR A 41 -11.07 2.19 -0.53
CA TYR A 41 -10.35 2.76 0.60
C TYR A 41 -9.45 1.71 1.28
N THR A 42 -9.99 0.53 1.58
CA THR A 42 -9.25 -0.51 2.28
C THR A 42 -8.07 -1.00 1.44
N LEU A 43 -8.32 -1.38 0.18
CA LEU A 43 -7.33 -2.02 -0.70
C LEU A 43 -6.41 -1.03 -1.43
N GLY A 44 -6.85 0.20 -1.66
CA GLY A 44 -6.07 1.20 -2.41
C GLY A 44 -5.43 2.26 -1.52
N GLY A 45 -5.84 2.34 -0.26
CA GLY A 45 -5.45 3.40 0.67
C GLY A 45 -4.90 2.87 1.98
N PHE A 46 -5.76 2.27 2.80
CA PHE A 46 -5.41 1.87 4.16
C PHE A 46 -4.30 0.81 4.22
N LEU A 47 -4.46 -0.30 3.49
CA LEU A 47 -3.49 -1.39 3.52
C LEU A 47 -2.14 -1.00 2.88
N PRO A 48 -2.09 -0.31 1.71
CA PRO A 48 -0.83 0.15 1.15
C PRO A 48 -0.11 1.16 2.04
N MET A 49 -0.84 2.06 2.71
CA MET A 49 -0.23 2.99 3.66
C MET A 49 0.33 2.24 4.89
N SER A 50 -0.38 1.23 5.36
CA SER A 50 0.05 0.42 6.51
C SER A 50 1.29 -0.40 6.18
N TYR A 51 1.38 -0.93 4.96
CA TYR A 51 2.57 -1.58 4.41
C TYR A 51 3.78 -0.65 4.45
N VAL A 52 3.66 0.55 3.86
CA VAL A 52 4.76 1.51 3.81
C VAL A 52 5.19 1.87 5.25
N LEU A 53 4.24 2.15 6.13
CA LEU A 53 4.56 2.49 7.52
C LEU A 53 5.21 1.34 8.28
N SER A 54 4.81 0.07 8.06
CA SER A 54 5.46 -1.05 8.74
C SER A 54 6.91 -1.21 8.32
N LEU A 55 7.22 -1.00 7.03
CA LEU A 55 8.60 -1.00 6.54
C LEU A 55 9.41 0.15 7.15
N ILE A 56 8.86 1.36 7.16
CA ILE A 56 9.53 2.55 7.71
C ILE A 56 9.87 2.35 9.17
N ILE A 57 8.88 1.94 9.97
CA ILE A 57 9.06 1.74 11.40
C ILE A 57 10.10 0.65 11.64
N ALA A 58 10.03 -0.48 10.94
CA ALA A 58 11.00 -1.57 11.08
C ALA A 58 12.43 -1.12 10.71
N ILE A 59 12.60 -0.40 9.61
CA ILE A 59 13.92 0.11 9.18
C ILE A 59 14.47 1.10 10.20
N VAL A 60 13.67 2.08 10.64
CA VAL A 60 14.12 3.10 11.59
C VAL A 60 14.48 2.46 12.94
N LEU A 61 13.62 1.61 13.48
CA LEU A 61 13.89 0.93 14.76
C LEU A 61 15.08 -0.03 14.64
N GLY A 62 15.25 -0.70 13.50
CA GLY A 62 16.40 -1.57 13.24
C GLY A 62 17.72 -0.79 13.19
N ILE A 63 17.77 0.35 12.50
CA ILE A 63 18.96 1.21 12.43
C ILE A 63 19.31 1.78 13.82
N LEU A 64 18.29 2.15 14.61
CA LEU A 64 18.48 2.67 15.96
C LEU A 64 18.80 1.57 17.00
N GLY A 65 18.78 0.29 16.61
CA GLY A 65 19.06 -0.85 17.49
C GLY A 65 17.95 -1.13 18.50
N TYR A 66 16.73 -0.63 18.28
CA TYR A 66 15.58 -0.89 19.15
C TYR A 66 14.91 -2.24 18.90
N ILE A 67 15.14 -2.85 17.74
CA ILE A 67 14.69 -4.21 17.42
C ILE A 67 15.85 -5.04 16.89
N SER A 68 15.77 -6.36 17.08
CA SER A 68 16.76 -7.29 16.55
C SER A 68 16.72 -7.40 15.02
N VAL A 69 17.82 -7.86 14.44
CA VAL A 69 17.93 -8.08 12.99
C VAL A 69 16.92 -9.13 12.53
N SER A 70 16.73 -10.21 13.29
CA SER A 70 15.71 -11.22 12.98
C SER A 70 14.31 -10.63 12.96
N THR A 71 13.95 -9.79 13.94
CA THR A 71 12.66 -9.10 13.99
C THR A 71 12.46 -8.19 12.77
N ALA A 72 13.47 -7.40 12.40
CA ALA A 72 13.41 -6.54 11.23
C ALA A 72 13.25 -7.36 9.93
N VAL A 73 14.06 -8.41 9.75
CA VAL A 73 13.96 -9.32 8.59
C VAL A 73 12.59 -9.97 8.52
N PHE A 74 12.05 -10.44 9.65
CA PHE A 74 10.70 -11.01 9.70
C PHE A 74 9.66 -10.00 9.18
N ILE A 75 9.68 -8.76 9.69
CA ILE A 75 8.70 -7.74 9.28
C ILE A 75 8.81 -7.44 7.79
N LEU A 76 10.01 -7.27 7.25
CA LEU A 76 10.23 -7.00 5.83
C LEU A 76 9.74 -8.16 4.96
N SER A 77 10.14 -9.39 5.27
CA SER A 77 9.76 -10.58 4.51
C SER A 77 8.27 -10.91 4.63
N PHE A 78 7.71 -10.84 5.83
CA PHE A 78 6.28 -11.06 6.06
C PHE A 78 5.43 -9.99 5.38
N SER A 79 5.86 -8.73 5.42
CA SER A 79 5.18 -7.64 4.70
C SER A 79 5.18 -7.90 3.19
N GLY A 80 6.30 -8.37 2.63
CA GLY A 80 6.39 -8.77 1.23
C GLY A 80 5.41 -9.90 0.86
N LEU A 81 5.17 -10.86 1.76
CA LEU A 81 4.23 -11.97 1.52
C LEU A 81 2.77 -11.52 1.56
N VAL A 82 2.39 -10.72 2.56
CA VAL A 82 1.00 -10.31 2.79
C VAL A 82 0.60 -9.14 1.90
N PHE A 83 1.35 -8.04 1.96
CA PHE A 83 1.03 -6.84 1.20
C PHE A 83 1.43 -6.96 -0.27
N GLY A 84 2.41 -7.80 -0.62
CA GLY A 84 2.72 -8.08 -2.03
C GLY A 84 1.54 -8.71 -2.78
N LEU A 85 0.80 -9.62 -2.16
CA LEU A 85 -0.43 -10.18 -2.75
C LEU A 85 -1.52 -9.10 -2.88
N GLU A 86 -1.65 -8.25 -1.85
CA GLU A 86 -2.62 -7.17 -1.82
C GLU A 86 -2.37 -6.13 -2.92
N ILE A 87 -1.12 -5.74 -3.15
CA ILE A 87 -0.72 -4.83 -4.23
C ILE A 87 -1.14 -5.39 -5.60
N ILE A 88 -0.96 -6.69 -5.83
CA ILE A 88 -1.42 -7.35 -7.08
C ILE A 88 -2.94 -7.28 -7.20
N ILE A 89 -3.68 -7.62 -6.14
CA ILE A 89 -5.15 -7.57 -6.13
C ILE A 89 -5.63 -6.14 -6.43
N TRP A 90 -5.01 -5.15 -5.80
CA TRP A 90 -5.30 -3.74 -6.06
C TRP A 90 -4.98 -3.34 -7.50
N GLY A 91 -3.83 -3.76 -8.03
CA GLY A 91 -3.43 -3.51 -9.42
C GLY A 91 -4.45 -4.04 -10.44
N VAL A 92 -4.99 -5.24 -10.21
CA VAL A 92 -6.07 -5.80 -11.03
C VAL A 92 -7.34 -4.94 -10.95
N ILE A 93 -7.75 -4.52 -9.74
CA ILE A 93 -8.92 -3.67 -9.55
C ILE A 93 -8.74 -2.31 -10.24
N ALA A 94 -7.58 -1.68 -10.06
CA ALA A 94 -7.24 -0.40 -10.66
C ALA A 94 -7.26 -0.47 -12.20
N THR A 95 -6.67 -1.54 -12.76
CA THR A 95 -6.70 -1.81 -14.21
C THR A 95 -8.12 -1.98 -14.73
N TYR A 96 -8.96 -2.73 -14.02
CA TYR A 96 -10.36 -2.91 -14.41
C TYR A 96 -11.13 -1.59 -14.39
N LEU A 97 -10.99 -0.78 -13.33
CA LEU A 97 -11.69 0.50 -13.20
C LEU A 97 -11.26 1.50 -14.27
N SER A 98 -9.96 1.59 -14.57
CA SER A 98 -9.46 2.45 -15.64
C SER A 98 -9.94 1.96 -17.02
N ALA A 99 -9.99 0.65 -17.25
CA ALA A 99 -10.51 0.08 -18.50
C ALA A 99 -11.99 0.44 -18.70
N VAL A 100 -12.81 0.27 -17.66
CA VAL A 100 -14.24 0.64 -17.70
C VAL A 100 -14.39 2.14 -17.97
N SER A 101 -13.57 3.00 -17.35
CA SER A 101 -13.57 4.44 -17.59
C SER A 101 -13.20 4.79 -19.04
N THR A 102 -12.24 4.06 -19.63
CA THR A 102 -11.82 4.24 -21.02
C THR A 102 -12.94 3.89 -21.99
N VAL A 103 -13.55 2.71 -21.82
CA VAL A 103 -14.58 2.18 -22.72
C VAL A 103 -15.88 2.98 -22.61
N ARG A 104 -16.33 3.27 -21.39
CA ARG A 104 -17.62 3.95 -21.16
C ARG A 104 -17.53 5.47 -21.23
N GLY A 105 -16.41 6.04 -20.78
CA GLY A 105 -16.17 7.49 -20.79
C GLY A 105 -15.56 8.00 -22.09
N ARG A 106 -15.08 7.11 -22.97
CA ARG A 106 -14.31 7.43 -24.19
C ARG A 106 -13.10 8.33 -23.90
N ASP A 107 -12.54 8.22 -22.70
CA ASP A 107 -11.39 9.00 -22.26
C ASP A 107 -10.09 8.25 -22.61
N TRP A 108 -9.38 8.76 -23.62
CA TRP A 108 -8.11 8.18 -24.08
C TRP A 108 -7.01 8.21 -23.00
N LYS A 109 -7.06 9.16 -22.06
CA LYS A 109 -6.10 9.23 -20.94
C LYS A 109 -6.28 8.05 -20.00
N ALA A 110 -7.53 7.64 -19.75
CA ALA A 110 -7.82 6.44 -18.99
C ALA A 110 -7.28 5.19 -19.70
N GLY A 111 -7.20 5.19 -21.03
CA GLY A 111 -6.62 4.11 -21.82
C GLY A 111 -5.12 3.94 -21.56
N LEU A 112 -4.37 5.05 -21.53
CA LEU A 112 -2.95 5.03 -21.16
C LEU A 112 -2.74 4.58 -19.71
N ILE A 113 -3.57 5.05 -18.78
CA ILE A 113 -3.55 4.63 -17.37
C ILE A 113 -3.83 3.12 -17.26
N THR A 114 -4.74 2.59 -18.07
CA THR A 114 -5.05 1.15 -18.10
C THR A 114 -3.86 0.32 -18.56
N ALA A 115 -3.19 0.73 -19.63
CA ALA A 115 -2.00 0.04 -20.12
C ALA A 115 -0.87 0.08 -19.08
N TYR A 116 -0.66 1.23 -18.43
CA TYR A 116 0.31 1.36 -17.34
C TYR A 116 -0.03 0.46 -16.15
N ASN A 117 -1.27 0.49 -15.66
CA ASN A 117 -1.70 -0.33 -14.52
C ASN A 117 -1.58 -1.82 -14.82
N ALA A 118 -1.91 -2.25 -16.04
CA ALA A 118 -1.74 -3.63 -16.47
C ALA A 118 -0.27 -4.05 -16.47
N PHE A 119 0.62 -3.22 -17.02
CA PHE A 119 2.05 -3.48 -17.02
C PHE A 119 2.63 -3.52 -15.59
N ALA A 120 2.28 -2.55 -14.75
CA ALA A 120 2.68 -2.49 -13.35
C ALA A 120 2.22 -3.75 -12.59
N THR A 121 0.96 -4.14 -12.75
CA THR A 121 0.41 -5.34 -12.09
C THR A 121 1.15 -6.62 -12.50
N ILE A 122 1.53 -6.75 -13.79
CA ILE A 122 2.32 -7.90 -14.26
C ILE A 122 3.71 -7.89 -13.63
N PHE A 123 4.35 -6.72 -13.57
CA PHE A 123 5.68 -6.59 -12.97
C PHE A 123 5.65 -6.87 -11.46
N ASP A 124 4.66 -6.36 -10.75
CA ASP A 124 4.44 -6.61 -9.32
C ASP A 124 4.17 -8.10 -9.06
N ALA A 125 3.35 -8.75 -9.90
CA ALA A 125 3.11 -10.18 -9.81
C ALA A 125 4.38 -11.01 -10.04
N TRP A 126 5.19 -10.62 -11.02
CA TRP A 126 6.49 -11.25 -11.27
C TRP A 126 7.45 -11.08 -10.10
N ALA A 127 7.59 -9.87 -9.57
CA ALA A 127 8.43 -9.56 -8.42
C ALA A 127 7.98 -10.34 -7.16
N TYR A 128 6.67 -10.43 -6.94
CA TYR A 128 6.09 -11.21 -5.85
C TYR A 128 6.40 -12.71 -5.99
N ILE A 129 6.12 -13.31 -7.15
CA ILE A 129 6.32 -14.75 -7.38
C ILE A 129 7.82 -15.09 -7.25
N SER A 130 8.70 -14.29 -7.85
CA SER A 130 10.15 -14.51 -7.81
C SER A 130 10.74 -14.42 -6.40
N SER A 131 10.17 -13.57 -5.53
CA SER A 131 10.62 -13.38 -4.14
C SER A 131 9.83 -14.18 -3.11
N PHE A 132 8.76 -14.90 -3.51
CA PHE A 132 7.85 -15.55 -2.57
C PHE A 132 8.56 -16.58 -1.68
N PHE A 133 9.28 -17.52 -2.29
CA PHE A 133 9.96 -18.58 -1.54
C PHE A 133 11.16 -18.06 -0.73
N SER A 134 11.86 -17.01 -1.19
CA SER A 134 12.89 -16.36 -0.38
C SER A 134 12.28 -15.69 0.84
N ASN A 135 11.23 -14.89 0.66
CA ASN A 135 10.55 -14.21 1.76
C ASN A 135 9.96 -15.21 2.78
N LEU A 136 9.37 -16.31 2.30
CA LEU A 136 8.87 -17.36 3.19
C LEU A 136 9.99 -18.02 4.01
N ARG A 137 11.11 -18.34 3.36
CA ARG A 137 12.27 -18.93 4.02
C ARG A 137 12.88 -17.96 5.03
N ASP A 138 13.01 -16.70 4.69
CA ASP A 138 13.67 -15.69 5.51
C ASP A 138 12.79 -15.32 6.72
N ALA A 139 11.46 -15.22 6.54
CA ALA A 139 10.51 -15.09 7.64
C ALA A 139 10.58 -16.29 8.60
N ARG A 140 10.66 -17.52 8.07
CA ARG A 140 10.80 -18.73 8.91
C ARG A 140 12.11 -18.73 9.70
N LYS A 141 13.23 -18.47 9.02
CA LYS A 141 14.55 -18.40 9.67
C LYS A 141 14.61 -17.32 10.76
N ALA A 142 13.94 -16.19 10.52
CA ALA A 142 13.84 -15.13 11.51
C ALA A 142 13.08 -15.58 12.76
N ILE A 143 11.96 -16.30 12.62
CA ILE A 143 11.20 -16.84 13.75
C ILE A 143 12.03 -17.85 14.55
N ASP A 144 12.81 -18.69 13.87
CA ASP A 144 13.65 -19.71 14.50
C ASP A 144 14.89 -19.12 15.22
N SER A 145 15.12 -17.80 15.11
CA SER A 145 16.25 -17.11 15.73
C SER A 145 16.01 -16.83 17.22
N SER A 146 17.05 -16.94 18.04
CA SER A 146 16.97 -16.72 19.49
C SER A 146 16.72 -15.27 19.90
N ASP A 147 17.01 -14.32 19.02
CA ASP A 147 16.85 -12.87 19.23
C ASP A 147 15.51 -12.33 18.68
N PHE A 148 14.62 -13.20 18.20
CA PHE A 148 13.34 -12.81 17.64
C PHE A 148 12.32 -12.41 18.72
N SER A 149 11.60 -11.31 18.49
CA SER A 149 10.60 -10.79 19.42
C SER A 149 9.24 -10.64 18.75
N VAL A 150 8.31 -11.53 19.07
CA VAL A 150 6.92 -11.46 18.60
C VAL A 150 6.23 -10.17 19.09
N ILE A 151 6.59 -9.70 20.28
CA ILE A 151 6.00 -8.49 20.86
C ILE A 151 6.37 -7.26 20.02
N ASP A 152 7.63 -7.15 19.59
CA ASP A 152 8.09 -6.03 18.76
C ASP A 152 7.39 -6.04 17.41
N VAL A 153 7.25 -7.23 16.79
CA VAL A 153 6.47 -7.41 15.55
C VAL A 153 5.04 -6.89 15.72
N LEU A 154 4.34 -7.30 16.79
CA LEU A 154 2.95 -6.91 17.04
C LEU A 154 2.83 -5.39 17.25
N ILE A 155 3.72 -4.81 18.06
CA ILE A 155 3.72 -3.36 18.32
C ILE A 155 3.93 -2.58 17.02
N ILE A 156 4.87 -3.01 16.19
CA ILE A 156 5.17 -2.33 14.91
C ILE A 156 3.97 -2.40 13.97
N PHE A 157 3.35 -3.57 13.80
CA PHE A 157 2.16 -3.68 12.94
C PHE A 157 0.97 -2.90 13.48
N VAL A 158 0.70 -2.94 14.79
CA VAL A 158 -0.39 -2.17 15.39
C VAL A 158 -0.15 -0.66 15.24
N ALA A 159 1.08 -0.19 15.46
CA ALA A 159 1.44 1.21 15.25
C ALA A 159 1.29 1.62 13.78
N ALA A 160 1.79 0.81 12.85
CA ALA A 160 1.68 1.06 11.42
C ALA A 160 0.22 1.11 10.95
N LEU A 161 -0.61 0.13 11.37
CA LEU A 161 -2.04 0.10 11.08
C LEU A 161 -2.77 1.29 11.72
N GLY A 162 -2.45 1.65 12.96
CA GLY A 162 -3.07 2.77 13.66
C GLY A 162 -2.79 4.10 12.96
N VAL A 163 -1.52 4.39 12.68
CA VAL A 163 -1.11 5.62 11.98
C VAL A 163 -1.61 5.62 10.54
N GLY A 164 -1.50 4.50 9.84
CA GLY A 164 -2.01 4.33 8.47
C GLY A 164 -3.50 4.59 8.39
N PHE A 165 -4.28 4.06 9.34
CA PHE A 165 -5.70 4.33 9.47
C PHE A 165 -5.98 5.82 9.69
N ILE A 166 -5.28 6.49 10.62
CA ILE A 166 -5.52 7.92 10.90
C ILE A 166 -5.32 8.77 9.64
N ILE A 167 -4.19 8.58 8.95
CA ILE A 167 -3.83 9.37 7.76
C ILE A 167 -4.84 9.13 6.63
N THR A 168 -5.06 7.86 6.28
CA THR A 168 -5.90 7.49 5.14
C THR A 168 -7.37 7.78 5.42
N TYR A 169 -7.85 7.55 6.64
CA TYR A 169 -9.23 7.83 7.01
C TYR A 169 -9.54 9.33 7.04
N ALA A 170 -8.59 10.17 7.43
CA ALA A 170 -8.72 11.62 7.32
C ALA A 170 -8.92 12.04 5.86
N ALA A 171 -8.06 11.57 4.95
CA ALA A 171 -8.19 11.82 3.52
C ALA A 171 -9.52 11.32 2.95
N TYR A 172 -9.95 10.12 3.34
CA TYR A 172 -11.24 9.55 2.97
C TYR A 172 -12.43 10.41 3.43
N LYS A 173 -12.39 10.91 4.67
CA LYS A 173 -13.43 11.83 5.18
C LYS A 173 -13.48 13.13 4.39
N GLU A 174 -12.33 13.71 4.04
CA GLU A 174 -12.28 14.91 3.22
C GLU A 174 -12.85 14.68 1.81
N GLY A 175 -12.57 13.52 1.22
CA GLY A 175 -13.19 13.10 -0.04
C GLY A 175 -14.72 13.01 0.05
N LEU A 176 -15.23 12.39 1.12
CA LEU A 176 -16.67 12.25 1.35
C LEU A 176 -17.37 13.61 1.52
N LYS A 177 -16.76 14.54 2.27
CA LYS A 177 -17.27 15.90 2.46
C LYS A 177 -17.34 16.65 1.14
N SER A 178 -16.24 16.62 0.37
CA SER A 178 -16.13 17.30 -0.93
C SER A 178 -17.19 16.86 -1.93
N ALA A 179 -17.53 15.56 -1.97
CA ALA A 179 -18.59 15.06 -2.84
C ALA A 179 -19.98 15.53 -2.39
N ARG A 180 -20.24 15.59 -1.08
CA ARG A 180 -21.54 16.04 -0.55
C ARG A 180 -21.77 17.52 -0.79
N THR A 181 -20.80 18.40 -0.55
CA THR A 181 -20.95 19.84 -0.79
C THR A 181 -21.22 20.16 -2.25
N ARG A 182 -20.74 19.35 -3.19
CA ARG A 182 -20.99 19.51 -4.63
C ARG A 182 -22.42 19.17 -5.07
N TYR A 183 -23.20 18.50 -4.22
CA TYR A 183 -24.62 18.19 -4.49
C TYR A 183 -25.60 19.26 -4.00
N TRP A 184 -25.13 20.19 -3.17
CA TRP A 184 -25.95 21.30 -2.65
C TRP A 184 -25.83 22.58 -3.49
N TYR A 185 -25.07 22.52 -4.59
CA TYR A 185 -24.97 23.53 -5.64
C TYR A 185 -25.39 22.90 -6.97
#